data_AF-A0A2N0S2Y3-F1
#
_entry.id   AF-A0A2N0S2Y3-F1
#
_cell.length_a   1.000
_cell.length_b   1.000
_cell.length_c   1.000
_cell.angle_alpha   90.00
_cell.angle_beta   90.00
_cell.angle_gamma   90.00
#
_symmetry.space_group_name_H-M   'P 1'
#
loop_
_entity.id
_entity.type
_entity.pdbx_description
1 polymer ?
#
loop_
_entity_poly.entity_id
_entity_poly.type
_entity_poly.pdbx_seq_one_letter_code
_entity_poly.pdbx_strand_id
1 'polypeptide(L)'
;MITPKKQVSLPDTIYELLIKYYNDTYNRDFVSIAEFVSNNLTSSNSENQPIVVSPNVSQFGRIQIATEIFGSALAPRYQRSSYVTSKFIQDDESVNIFPGQVQFYFEHTVPLPTGVKTHRLAFIKWYMWVPREKTRFHCRIDNQDDKSCNIELWKDYFHELSRDCIIPIHNIYSRFLPCKFTIGNRKLITYMAVIPINRQFHL
;
A
#
# COMPACT_ATOMS: atom_id res chain seq x y z
N MET A 1 11.42 -6.69 16.27
CA MET A 1 11.36 -8.17 16.37
C MET A 1 10.06 -8.65 15.70
N ILE A 2 10.14 -9.48 14.66
CA ILE A 2 8.98 -9.87 13.84
C ILE A 2 8.45 -11.25 14.31
N THR A 3 7.25 -11.29 14.89
CA THR A 3 6.43 -12.51 15.11
C THR A 3 5.00 -12.08 15.50
N PRO A 4 3.94 -12.83 15.11
CA PRO A 4 3.94 -14.16 14.50
C PRO A 4 3.96 -14.14 12.96
N LYS A 5 4.71 -15.08 12.40
CA LYS A 5 4.81 -15.42 10.97
C LYS A 5 3.79 -16.52 10.70
N LYS A 6 2.73 -16.25 9.94
CA LYS A 6 1.84 -17.31 9.44
C LYS A 6 2.20 -17.56 7.98
N GLN A 7 2.55 -18.79 7.64
CA GLN A 7 2.63 -19.19 6.23
C GLN A 7 1.21 -19.32 5.69
N VAL A 8 0.91 -18.60 4.62
CA VAL A 8 -0.43 -18.53 4.04
C VAL A 8 -0.32 -18.50 2.52
N SER A 9 -1.21 -19.22 1.85
CA SER A 9 -1.43 -19.03 0.40
C SER A 9 -2.32 -17.80 0.20
N LEU A 10 -1.87 -16.86 -0.61
CA LEU A 10 -2.66 -15.68 -0.95
C LEU A 10 -3.96 -16.08 -1.67
N PRO A 11 -5.07 -15.37 -1.45
CA PRO A 11 -6.26 -15.47 -2.30
C PRO A 11 -5.93 -15.11 -3.75
N ASP A 12 -6.59 -15.74 -4.71
CA ASP A 12 -6.33 -15.58 -6.16
C ASP A 12 -6.27 -14.11 -6.59
N THR A 13 -7.22 -13.29 -6.14
CA THR A 13 -7.25 -11.86 -6.45
C THR A 13 -5.98 -11.14 -6.00
N ILE A 14 -5.43 -11.46 -4.82
CA ILE A 14 -4.20 -10.82 -4.31
C ILE A 14 -2.97 -11.42 -4.98
N TYR A 15 -3.00 -12.71 -5.29
CA TYR A 15 -1.93 -13.40 -6.01
C TYR A 15 -1.73 -12.83 -7.42
N GLU A 16 -2.82 -12.56 -8.16
CA GLU A 16 -2.77 -11.88 -9.45
C GLU A 16 -2.14 -10.48 -9.35
N LEU A 17 -2.49 -9.71 -8.30
CA LEU A 17 -1.88 -8.41 -8.05
C LEU A 17 -0.39 -8.52 -7.73
N LEU A 18 0.03 -9.57 -7.03
CA LEU A 18 1.43 -9.81 -6.72
C LEU A 18 2.24 -10.14 -7.98
N ILE A 19 1.67 -10.90 -8.91
CA ILE A 19 2.28 -11.18 -10.21
C ILE A 19 2.42 -9.88 -11.00
N LYS A 20 1.35 -9.09 -11.13
CA LYS A 20 1.38 -7.76 -11.78
C LYS A 20 2.43 -6.85 -11.13
N TYR A 21 2.53 -6.85 -9.80
CA TYR A 21 3.54 -6.08 -9.08
C TYR A 21 4.96 -6.47 -9.50
N TYR A 22 5.28 -7.76 -9.60
CA TYR A 22 6.61 -8.19 -10.02
C TYR A 22 6.90 -7.89 -11.50
N ASN A 23 5.91 -8.08 -12.38
CA ASN A 23 6.02 -7.71 -13.80
C ASN A 23 6.42 -6.24 -13.94
N ASP A 24 5.69 -5.35 -13.25
CA ASP A 24 5.94 -3.92 -13.33
C ASP A 24 7.26 -3.51 -12.63
N THR A 25 7.62 -4.17 -11.53
CA THR A 25 8.83 -3.84 -10.75
C THR A 25 10.12 -4.23 -11.47
N TYR A 26 10.10 -5.36 -12.18
CA TYR A 26 11.29 -5.93 -12.82
C TYR A 26 11.29 -5.79 -14.34
N ASN A 27 10.19 -5.31 -14.93
CA ASN A 27 9.99 -5.25 -16.38
C ASN A 27 10.34 -6.58 -17.06
N ARG A 28 9.84 -7.69 -16.48
CA ARG A 28 10.15 -9.07 -16.89
C ARG A 28 8.91 -9.94 -16.70
N ASP A 29 8.83 -11.05 -17.43
CA ASP A 29 7.71 -11.98 -17.33
C ASP A 29 7.76 -12.80 -16.04
N PHE A 30 6.84 -12.49 -15.14
CA PHE A 30 6.43 -13.29 -14.00
C PHE A 30 5.04 -13.87 -14.29
N VAL A 31 4.90 -15.17 -14.04
CA VAL A 31 3.69 -15.94 -14.38
C VAL A 31 3.20 -16.73 -13.17
N SER A 32 1.92 -17.10 -13.21
CA SER A 32 1.36 -18.02 -12.22
C SER A 32 1.86 -19.45 -12.45
N ILE A 33 1.75 -20.30 -11.43
CA ILE A 33 2.07 -21.73 -11.55
C ILE A 33 1.16 -22.39 -12.62
N ALA A 34 -0.13 -22.05 -12.64
CA ALA A 34 -1.08 -22.61 -13.58
C ALA A 34 -0.72 -22.25 -15.03
N GLU A 35 -0.42 -20.98 -15.29
CA GLU A 35 -0.04 -20.49 -16.61
C GLU A 35 1.27 -21.13 -17.12
N PHE A 36 2.26 -21.28 -16.24
CA PHE A 36 3.52 -21.93 -16.57
C PHE A 36 3.31 -23.38 -17.03
N VAL A 37 2.45 -24.13 -16.33
CA VAL A 37 2.12 -25.51 -16.65
C VAL A 37 1.29 -25.60 -17.93
N SER A 38 0.27 -24.75 -18.08
CA SER A 38 -0.63 -24.77 -19.25
C SER A 38 0.08 -24.45 -20.57
N ASN A 39 1.07 -23.55 -20.53
CA ASN A 39 1.77 -23.13 -21.74
C ASN A 39 2.93 -24.05 -22.14
N ASN A 40 3.15 -25.17 -21.44
CA ASN A 40 4.28 -26.11 -21.68
C ASN A 40 5.61 -25.35 -21.92
N LEU A 41 5.89 -24.33 -21.10
CA LEU A 41 7.12 -23.51 -21.17
C LEU A 41 8.37 -24.28 -20.71
N THR A 42 8.40 -25.58 -20.97
CA THR A 42 9.56 -26.45 -20.81
C THR A 42 10.47 -26.27 -22.01
N SER A 43 11.47 -25.41 -21.84
CA SER A 43 12.74 -25.40 -22.58
C SER A 43 12.75 -24.81 -24.00
N SER A 44 13.22 -23.57 -24.12
CA SER A 44 14.28 -23.17 -25.05
C SER A 44 14.73 -21.73 -24.75
N ASN A 45 16.05 -21.55 -24.54
CA ASN A 45 16.77 -20.31 -24.23
C ASN A 45 16.67 -19.77 -22.79
N SER A 46 17.82 -19.78 -22.10
CA SER A 46 17.97 -19.56 -20.65
C SER A 46 17.78 -18.11 -20.17
N GLU A 47 17.81 -17.13 -21.06
CA GLU A 47 17.83 -15.71 -20.65
C GLU A 47 16.42 -15.10 -20.51
N ASN A 48 15.42 -15.62 -21.23
CA ASN A 48 14.05 -15.08 -21.27
C ASN A 48 12.97 -16.03 -20.72
N GLN A 49 13.35 -17.03 -19.91
CA GLN A 49 12.34 -17.86 -19.27
C GLN A 49 11.52 -17.05 -18.24
N PRO A 50 10.18 -17.24 -18.22
CA PRO A 50 9.33 -16.55 -17.26
C PRO A 50 9.60 -17.07 -15.85
N ILE A 51 9.50 -16.18 -14.87
CA ILE A 51 9.68 -16.51 -13.45
C ILE A 51 8.34 -16.92 -12.87
N VAL A 52 8.27 -18.14 -12.33
CA VAL A 52 7.08 -18.62 -11.65
C VAL A 52 6.98 -17.99 -10.25
N VAL A 53 5.86 -17.32 -9.97
CA VAL A 53 5.58 -16.71 -8.65
C VAL A 53 4.82 -17.73 -7.80
N SER A 54 5.25 -17.95 -6.56
CA SER A 54 4.51 -18.77 -5.60
C SER A 54 3.39 -17.97 -4.94
N PRO A 55 2.19 -18.54 -4.72
CA PRO A 55 1.16 -17.87 -3.93
C PRO A 55 1.45 -17.89 -2.42
N ASN A 56 2.44 -18.70 -1.99
CA ASN A 56 2.76 -18.88 -0.58
C ASN A 56 3.62 -17.74 -0.05
N VAL A 57 3.12 -17.06 0.97
CA VAL A 57 3.81 -15.93 1.61
C VAL A 57 3.91 -16.12 3.12
N SER A 58 4.91 -15.47 3.69
CA SER A 58 5.06 -15.32 5.13
C SER A 58 4.36 -14.05 5.59
N GLN A 59 3.16 -14.17 6.16
CA GLN A 59 2.31 -13.04 6.53
C GLN A 59 2.56 -12.57 7.97
N PHE A 60 2.45 -11.26 8.19
CA PHE A 60 2.64 -10.58 9.48
C PHE A 60 1.54 -9.54 9.74
N GLY A 61 1.08 -9.47 10.99
CA GLY A 61 0.07 -8.49 11.44
C GLY A 61 0.63 -7.14 11.91
N ARG A 62 1.96 -7.03 12.03
CA ARG A 62 2.66 -5.78 12.37
C ARG A 62 4.11 -5.86 11.94
N ILE A 63 4.71 -4.69 11.75
CA ILE A 63 6.15 -4.51 11.57
C ILE A 63 6.63 -3.39 12.47
N GLN A 64 7.95 -3.33 12.66
CA GLN A 64 8.62 -2.23 13.32
C GLN A 64 9.60 -1.63 12.32
N ILE A 65 9.44 -0.33 12.04
CA ILE A 65 10.36 0.43 11.20
C ILE A 65 10.99 1.48 12.13
N ALA A 66 12.32 1.41 12.29
CA ALA A 66 13.04 2.16 13.31
C ALA A 66 12.41 1.98 14.72
N THR A 67 11.93 3.05 15.34
CA THR A 67 11.31 3.05 16.66
C THR A 67 9.79 2.93 16.61
N GLU A 68 9.19 2.97 15.42
CA GLU A 68 7.74 3.03 15.25
C GLU A 68 7.15 1.66 14.88
N ILE A 69 6.02 1.34 15.51
CA ILE A 69 5.27 0.11 15.23
C ILE A 69 4.14 0.43 14.27
N PHE A 70 4.13 -0.28 13.15
CA PHE A 70 3.08 -0.23 12.15
C PHE A 70 2.26 -1.51 12.23
N GLY A 71 0.97 -1.36 12.50
CA GLY A 71 0.02 -2.46 12.59
C GLY A 71 -0.63 -2.77 11.26
N SER A 72 -1.54 -3.74 11.27
CA SER A 72 -2.39 -4.06 10.14
C SER A 72 -3.80 -4.42 10.61
N ALA A 73 -4.78 -4.36 9.71
CA ALA A 73 -6.16 -4.76 9.99
C ALA A 73 -6.29 -6.25 10.36
N LEU A 74 -5.38 -7.10 9.87
CA LEU A 74 -5.28 -8.52 10.23
C LEU A 74 -5.06 -8.74 11.73
N ALA A 75 -4.43 -7.79 12.44
CA ALA A 75 -4.18 -7.88 13.87
C ALA A 75 -5.04 -6.86 14.64
N PRO A 76 -6.21 -7.24 15.18
CA PRO A 76 -7.15 -6.32 15.83
C PRO A 76 -6.50 -5.45 16.91
N ARG A 77 -5.57 -6.01 17.69
CA ARG A 77 -4.81 -5.28 18.73
C ARG A 77 -4.05 -4.06 18.18
N TYR A 78 -3.62 -4.11 16.92
CA TYR A 78 -2.82 -3.09 16.25
C TYR A 78 -3.57 -2.38 15.11
N GLN A 79 -4.89 -2.54 15.02
CA GLN A 79 -5.71 -1.94 13.96
C GLN A 79 -5.59 -0.41 13.92
N ARG A 80 -5.49 0.26 15.09
CA ARG A 80 -5.27 1.72 15.15
C ARG A 80 -3.95 2.17 14.50
N SER A 81 -2.94 1.30 14.49
CA SER A 81 -1.65 1.56 13.85
C SER A 81 -1.59 1.06 12.39
N SER A 82 -2.71 0.64 11.80
CA SER A 82 -2.79 0.18 10.40
C SER A 82 -3.01 1.30 9.38
N TYR A 83 -3.36 2.48 9.84
CA TYR A 83 -3.61 3.65 8.99
C TYR A 83 -2.28 4.32 8.66
N VAL A 84 -1.92 4.28 7.39
CA VAL A 84 -0.64 4.77 6.89
C VAL A 84 -0.82 5.66 5.67
N THR A 85 0.13 6.57 5.48
CA THR A 85 0.28 7.32 4.24
C THR A 85 1.48 6.78 3.47
N SER A 86 1.40 6.75 2.14
CA SER A 86 2.54 6.46 1.26
C SER A 86 2.74 7.61 0.27
N LYS A 87 4.00 7.83 -0.13
CA LYS A 87 4.36 8.79 -1.18
C LYS A 87 4.39 8.06 -2.52
N PHE A 88 3.77 8.66 -3.53
CA PHE A 88 3.81 8.23 -4.92
C PHE A 88 4.38 9.38 -5.74
N ILE A 89 5.41 9.09 -6.52
CA ILE A 89 6.01 10.04 -7.46
C ILE A 89 5.27 9.86 -8.78
N GLN A 90 4.75 10.95 -9.32
CA GLN A 90 4.10 10.98 -10.63
C GLN A 90 5.11 11.27 -11.75
N ASP A 91 4.65 11.13 -13.00
CA ASP A 91 5.48 11.37 -14.19
C ASP A 91 5.96 12.83 -14.29
N ASP A 92 5.24 13.77 -13.68
CA ASP A 92 5.60 15.18 -13.58
C ASP A 92 6.51 15.48 -12.37
N GLU A 93 7.07 14.44 -11.75
CA GLU A 93 7.87 14.49 -10.51
C GLU A 93 7.12 15.00 -9.27
N SER A 94 5.80 15.24 -9.38
CA SER A 94 4.99 15.63 -8.24
C SER A 94 4.87 14.45 -7.27
N VAL A 95 4.93 14.77 -5.97
CA VAL A 95 4.81 13.77 -4.91
C VAL A 95 3.43 13.85 -4.31
N ASN A 96 2.61 12.84 -4.59
CA ASN A 96 1.29 12.69 -4.00
C ASN A 96 1.33 11.76 -2.80
N ILE A 97 0.66 12.17 -1.73
CA ILE A 97 0.55 11.39 -0.49
C ILE A 97 -0.83 10.75 -0.43
N PHE A 98 -0.87 9.43 -0.43
CA PHE A 98 -2.11 8.67 -0.37
C PHE A 98 -2.30 8.03 1.00
N PRO A 99 -3.44 8.25 1.67
CA PRO A 99 -3.81 7.53 2.88
C PRO A 99 -4.42 6.17 2.53
N GLY A 100 -4.03 5.17 3.30
CA GLY A 100 -4.54 3.81 3.16
C GLY A 100 -4.55 3.06 4.48
N GLN A 101 -5.20 1.91 4.47
CA GLN A 101 -5.21 0.99 5.59
C GLN A 101 -4.48 -0.30 5.22
N VAL A 102 -3.40 -0.58 5.93
CA VAL A 102 -2.65 -1.83 5.75
C VAL A 102 -3.52 -2.99 6.21
N GLN A 103 -3.75 -3.94 5.30
CA GLN A 103 -4.47 -5.17 5.60
C GLN A 103 -3.52 -6.16 6.29
N PHE A 104 -2.34 -6.37 5.70
CA PHE A 104 -1.26 -7.20 6.27
C PHE A 104 0.08 -6.89 5.61
N TYR A 105 1.16 -7.28 6.28
CA TYR A 105 2.51 -7.30 5.73
C TYR A 105 2.88 -8.72 5.34
N PHE A 106 3.81 -8.88 4.41
CA PHE A 106 4.31 -10.20 4.07
C PHE A 106 5.74 -10.17 3.52
N GLU A 107 6.44 -11.27 3.73
CA GLU A 107 7.67 -11.61 3.04
C GLU A 107 7.35 -12.59 1.92
N HIS A 108 7.91 -12.33 0.74
CA HIS A 108 7.81 -13.21 -0.42
C HIS A 108 9.17 -13.34 -1.09
N THR A 109 9.50 -14.55 -1.52
CA THR A 109 10.81 -14.87 -2.09
C THR A 109 10.63 -15.28 -3.54
N VAL A 110 11.34 -14.60 -4.44
CA VAL A 110 11.32 -14.87 -5.89
C VAL A 110 12.68 -15.36 -6.37
N PRO A 111 12.73 -16.39 -7.25
CA PRO A 111 13.97 -16.80 -7.90
C PRO A 111 14.26 -15.90 -9.09
N LEU A 112 15.15 -14.91 -8.92
CA LEU A 112 15.64 -14.07 -10.02
C LEU A 112 16.87 -14.72 -10.66
N PRO A 113 17.23 -14.37 -11.91
CA PRO A 113 18.47 -14.83 -12.54
C PRO A 113 19.73 -14.44 -11.76
N THR A 114 19.68 -13.31 -11.04
CA THR A 114 20.76 -12.82 -10.18
C THR A 114 20.83 -13.51 -8.83
N GLY A 115 19.88 -14.41 -8.54
CA GLY A 115 19.76 -15.11 -7.27
C GLY A 115 18.38 -14.98 -6.64
N VAL A 116 18.17 -15.75 -5.58
CA VAL A 116 16.93 -15.71 -4.82
C VAL A 116 16.84 -14.40 -4.04
N LYS A 117 15.73 -13.66 -4.19
CA LYS A 117 15.52 -12.38 -3.52
C LYS A 117 14.24 -12.37 -2.69
N THR A 118 14.37 -11.98 -1.42
CA THR A 118 13.24 -11.81 -0.51
C THR A 118 12.78 -10.36 -0.47
N HIS A 119 11.50 -10.14 -0.75
CA HIS A 119 10.83 -8.86 -0.69
C HIS A 119 10.00 -8.75 0.58
N ARG A 120 10.03 -7.56 1.20
CA ARG A 120 9.13 -7.19 2.30
C ARG A 120 8.10 -6.20 1.77
N LEU A 121 6.86 -6.66 1.71
CA LEU A 121 5.75 -5.95 1.08
C LEU A 121 4.62 -5.71 2.06
N ALA A 122 3.79 -4.72 1.76
CA ALA A 122 2.53 -4.43 2.45
C ALA A 122 1.38 -4.50 1.44
N PHE A 123 0.28 -5.15 1.84
CA PHE A 123 -0.99 -5.05 1.11
C PHE A 123 -1.86 -3.98 1.78
N ILE A 124 -2.18 -2.94 1.02
CA ILE A 124 -2.83 -1.71 1.51
C ILE A 124 -4.06 -1.42 0.66
N LYS A 125 -5.18 -1.10 1.30
CA LYS A 125 -6.36 -0.53 0.63
C LYS A 125 -6.29 0.99 0.72
N TRP A 126 -6.33 1.67 -0.42
CA TRP A 126 -6.20 3.13 -0.52
C TRP A 126 -7.56 3.81 -0.44
N TYR A 127 -7.66 4.89 0.34
CA TYR A 127 -8.89 5.68 0.44
C TYR A 127 -9.08 6.56 -0.79
N MET A 128 -10.34 6.80 -1.16
CA MET A 128 -10.67 7.65 -2.30
C MET A 128 -10.55 9.13 -1.98
N TRP A 129 -9.96 9.89 -2.90
CA TRP A 129 -9.85 11.33 -2.75
C TRP A 129 -11.21 12.03 -2.86
N VAL A 130 -11.29 13.22 -2.26
CA VAL A 130 -12.38 14.17 -2.51
C VAL A 130 -12.02 15.02 -3.74
N PRO A 131 -12.80 15.00 -4.85
CA PRO A 131 -12.40 15.68 -6.08
C PRO A 131 -12.29 17.20 -5.96
N ARG A 132 -13.14 17.82 -5.13
CA ARG A 132 -13.09 19.26 -4.90
C ARG A 132 -11.98 19.59 -3.91
N GLU A 133 -10.94 20.28 -4.37
CA GLU A 133 -9.81 20.70 -3.54
C GLU A 133 -10.24 21.52 -2.33
N LYS A 134 -11.15 22.49 -2.51
CA LYS A 134 -11.70 23.28 -1.40
C LYS A 134 -12.32 22.43 -0.29
N THR A 135 -12.88 21.27 -0.64
CA THR A 135 -13.41 20.32 0.35
C THR A 135 -12.30 19.43 0.91
N ARG A 136 -11.40 18.92 0.06
CA ARG A 136 -10.24 18.12 0.51
C ARG A 136 -9.41 18.88 1.53
N PHE A 137 -9.21 20.17 1.31
CA PHE A 137 -8.41 21.02 2.18
C PHE A 137 -9.27 22.06 2.91
N HIS A 138 -10.38 21.58 3.49
CA HIS A 138 -11.33 22.42 4.21
C HIS A 138 -10.70 23.14 5.42
N CYS A 139 -9.70 22.53 6.06
CA CYS A 139 -9.09 23.06 7.28
C CYS A 139 -7.94 24.06 7.02
N ARG A 140 -7.79 24.58 5.79
CA ARG A 140 -6.79 25.61 5.47
C ARG A 140 -7.08 26.89 6.23
N ILE A 141 -6.04 27.52 6.78
CA ILE A 141 -6.15 28.76 7.56
C ILE A 141 -6.08 29.98 6.64
N ASP A 142 -5.19 29.97 5.62
CA ASP A 142 -5.03 31.06 4.66
C ASP A 142 -5.08 30.59 3.20
N ASN A 143 -5.61 31.45 2.31
CA ASN A 143 -5.74 31.17 0.87
C ASN A 143 -4.40 31.13 0.11
N GLN A 144 -3.29 31.45 0.77
CA GLN A 144 -1.95 31.55 0.17
C GLN A 144 -0.98 30.47 0.63
N ASP A 145 -1.34 29.65 1.63
CA ASP A 145 -0.43 28.64 2.17
C ASP A 145 -1.06 27.25 2.16
N ASP A 146 -0.89 26.57 1.02
CA ASP A 146 -1.25 25.16 0.81
C ASP A 146 -0.54 24.23 1.80
N LYS A 147 0.49 24.70 2.53
CA LYS A 147 1.27 23.93 3.51
C LYS A 147 0.86 24.15 4.97
N SER A 148 -0.05 25.09 5.24
CA SER A 148 -0.40 25.48 6.63
C SER A 148 -1.20 24.41 7.39
N CYS A 149 -1.99 23.58 6.70
CA CYS A 149 -2.80 22.54 7.32
C CYS A 149 -2.58 21.16 6.70
N ASN A 150 -2.04 20.23 7.49
CA ASN A 150 -1.77 18.84 7.10
C ASN A 150 -3.00 17.93 7.16
N ILE A 151 -4.16 18.46 7.56
CA ILE A 151 -5.40 17.68 7.67
C ILE A 151 -6.14 17.73 6.34
N GLU A 152 -6.27 16.56 5.73
CA GLU A 152 -7.00 16.40 4.48
C GLU A 152 -8.29 15.60 4.70
N LEU A 153 -9.33 15.95 3.95
CA LEU A 153 -10.59 15.23 3.91
C LEU A 153 -10.63 14.27 2.75
N TRP A 154 -10.88 13.01 3.08
CA TRP A 154 -10.96 11.87 2.17
C TRP A 154 -12.34 11.24 2.25
N LYS A 155 -12.72 10.47 1.24
CA LYS A 155 -13.93 9.64 1.31
C LYS A 155 -13.61 8.42 2.17
N ASP A 156 -14.55 8.00 3.01
CA ASP A 156 -14.45 6.78 3.81
C ASP A 156 -14.81 5.51 2.98
N TYR A 157 -14.30 5.47 1.73
CA TYR A 157 -14.45 4.36 0.80
C TYR A 157 -13.08 4.08 0.19
N PHE A 158 -12.79 2.80 -0.04
CA PHE A 158 -11.56 2.39 -0.70
C PHE A 158 -11.70 2.45 -2.21
N HIS A 159 -10.58 2.72 -2.89
CA HIS A 159 -10.43 2.42 -4.32
C HIS A 159 -10.58 0.91 -4.56
N GLU A 160 -10.92 0.55 -5.80
CA GLU A 160 -10.84 -0.82 -6.27
C GLU A 160 -9.42 -1.36 -6.16
N LEU A 161 -9.28 -2.68 -6.00
CA LEU A 161 -7.97 -3.30 -5.85
C LEU A 161 -7.18 -3.17 -7.16
N SER A 162 -5.99 -2.60 -7.07
CA SER A 162 -5.05 -2.47 -8.18
C SER A 162 -3.67 -2.98 -7.78
N ARG A 163 -2.72 -3.00 -8.73
CA ARG A 163 -1.32 -3.37 -8.44
C ARG A 163 -0.72 -2.48 -7.36
N ASP A 164 -1.13 -1.22 -7.28
CA ASP A 164 -0.62 -0.23 -6.32
C ASP A 164 -1.04 -0.52 -4.88
N CYS A 165 -1.95 -1.48 -4.66
CA CYS A 165 -2.24 -1.99 -3.33
C CYS A 165 -1.07 -2.79 -2.73
N ILE A 166 -0.09 -3.22 -3.53
CA ILE A 166 1.12 -3.89 -3.05
C ILE A 166 2.31 -2.93 -3.19
N ILE A 167 2.90 -2.56 -2.06
CA ILE A 167 4.08 -1.69 -2.03
C ILE A 167 5.20 -2.30 -1.16
N PRO A 168 6.47 -1.96 -1.43
CA PRO A 168 7.53 -2.19 -0.47
C PRO A 168 7.26 -1.49 0.86
N ILE A 169 7.60 -2.14 1.98
CA ILE A 169 7.38 -1.55 3.31
C ILE A 169 8.13 -0.23 3.52
N HIS A 170 9.22 0.01 2.78
CA HIS A 170 10.01 1.24 2.86
C HIS A 170 9.36 2.44 2.16
N ASN A 171 8.29 2.22 1.38
CA ASN A 171 7.51 3.30 0.77
C ASN A 171 6.45 3.87 1.74
N ILE A 172 6.21 3.20 2.88
CA ILE A 172 5.34 3.72 3.93
C ILE A 172 5.97 4.98 4.52
N TYR A 173 5.25 6.09 4.42
CA TYR A 173 5.75 7.41 4.80
C TYR A 173 5.49 7.76 6.27
N SER A 174 4.25 7.61 6.74
CA SER A 174 3.88 7.94 8.12
C SER A 174 2.58 7.25 8.52
N ARG A 175 2.24 7.23 9.81
CA ARG A 175 0.90 6.86 10.27
C ARG A 175 -0.04 8.07 10.24
N PHE A 176 -1.33 7.81 10.25
CA PHE A 176 -2.33 8.85 10.47
C PHE A 176 -3.45 8.38 11.40
N LEU A 177 -4.18 9.33 11.98
CA LEU A 177 -5.42 9.09 12.71
C LEU A 177 -6.60 9.41 11.80
N PRO A 178 -7.46 8.43 11.46
CA PRO A 178 -8.73 8.71 10.80
C PRO A 178 -9.73 9.28 11.83
N CYS A 179 -10.43 10.36 11.46
CA CYS A 179 -11.52 10.92 12.26
C CYS A 179 -12.74 11.22 11.37
N LYS A 180 -13.96 11.10 11.90
CA LYS A 180 -15.16 11.51 11.18
C LYS A 180 -15.25 13.04 11.19
N PHE A 181 -15.43 13.63 10.02
CA PHE A 181 -15.54 15.07 9.85
C PHE A 181 -16.77 15.41 9.00
N THR A 182 -17.73 16.12 9.58
CA THR A 182 -19.00 16.45 8.93
C THR A 182 -19.02 17.90 8.50
N ILE A 183 -19.34 18.16 7.23
CA ILE A 183 -19.50 19.50 6.66
C ILE A 183 -20.92 19.70 6.17
N GLY A 184 -21.39 20.94 6.25
CA GLY A 184 -22.64 21.42 5.64
C GLY A 184 -23.68 21.81 6.68
N ASN A 185 -24.56 22.75 6.31
CA ASN A 185 -25.60 23.22 7.23
C ASN A 185 -26.97 22.60 6.93
N ARG A 186 -27.32 22.42 5.65
CA ARG A 186 -28.60 21.84 5.20
C ARG A 186 -28.49 20.40 4.73
N LYS A 187 -27.37 20.06 4.07
CA LYS A 187 -27.02 18.69 3.67
C LYS A 187 -25.71 18.34 4.34
N LEU A 188 -25.79 17.54 5.40
CA LEU A 188 -24.61 17.05 6.11
C LEU A 188 -23.94 15.97 5.27
N ILE A 189 -22.65 16.14 5.02
CA ILE A 189 -21.81 15.14 4.36
C ILE A 189 -20.65 14.82 5.29
N THR A 190 -20.49 13.53 5.60
CA THR A 190 -19.41 13.03 6.45
C THR A 190 -18.25 12.54 5.60
N TYR A 191 -17.07 13.03 5.92
CA TYR A 191 -15.78 12.64 5.34
C TYR A 191 -14.89 12.01 6.41
N MET A 192 -13.81 11.37 5.96
CA MET A 192 -12.70 10.96 6.82
C MET A 192 -11.64 12.05 6.82
N ALA A 193 -11.43 12.71 7.96
CA ALA A 193 -10.25 13.53 8.18
C ALA A 193 -9.03 12.63 8.41
N VAL A 194 -7.99 12.85 7.62
CA VAL A 194 -6.69 12.20 7.73
C VAL A 194 -5.79 13.15 8.49
N ILE A 195 -5.43 12.77 9.73
CA ILE A 195 -4.58 13.57 10.61
C ILE A 195 -3.22 12.86 10.71
N PRO A 196 -2.18 13.30 9.98
CA PRO A 196 -0.87 12.66 10.04
C PRO A 196 -0.29 12.70 11.46
N ILE A 197 0.35 11.61 11.87
CA ILE A 197 1.05 11.49 13.16
C ILE A 197 2.55 11.45 12.88
N ASN A 198 3.36 12.09 13.73
CA ASN A 198 4.82 12.06 13.65
C ASN A 198 5.42 12.58 12.33
N ARG A 199 4.75 13.49 11.62
CA ARG A 199 5.44 14.28 10.58
C ARG A 199 6.42 15.20 11.30
N GLN A 200 7.72 14.92 11.20
CA GLN A 200 8.71 15.94 11.50
C GLN A 200 8.47 17.10 10.54
N PHE A 201 7.96 18.20 11.09
CA PHE A 201 7.93 19.47 10.39
C PHE A 201 9.39 19.85 10.17
N HIS A 202 9.83 19.83 8.91
CA HIS A 202 10.97 20.66 8.56
C HIS A 202 10.41 22.09 8.56
N LEU A 203 10.54 22.75 9.71
CA LEU A 203 10.35 24.20 9.86
C LEU A 203 11.49 24.93 9.17
#